data_AF-A0A2S6MZV0-F1
#
_entry.id   AF-A0A2S6MZV0-F1
#
_cell.length_a   1.000
_cell.length_b   1.000
_cell.length_c   1.000
_cell.angle_alpha   90.00
_cell.angle_beta   90.00
_cell.angle_gamma   90.00
#
_symmetry.space_group_name_H-M   'P 1'
#
loop_
_entity.id
_entity.type
_entity.pdbx_description
1 polymer ?
#
loop_
_entity_poly.entity_id
_entity_poly.type
_entity_poly.pdbx_seq_one_letter_code
_entity_poly.pdbx_strand_id
1 'polypeptide(L)'
;MPAFICTTCGAQYPNSDAPPQGCLICRDHRQYVNPSGQAWTTLEAMRTTHFNAFRRLERGLMGIGTFPAFAIGQRALLLRRPEGNILWDCISFLDDATVTLVTALGGIAAIVTSHPHFIASAVEWSHAFRSAPVYVHGMDRRFVPRLDPVITFWEGDTLDLGGGMTVIRCGGHFPGSSVLHWESGGAGGGGALLTGDTLQVRPDKGLTFMYSYPNMIPLDAATVRRLADALTPYRFETIYGGWWERVVPVRAGQVMADSVARYLRAVGGEAGGWPDAPQPHGEEEDF
;
A
#
# COMPACT_ATOMS: atom_id res chain seq x y z
N MET A 1 10.11 -19.39 -20.49
CA MET A 1 10.12 -17.92 -20.60
C MET A 1 9.91 -17.34 -19.21
N PRO A 2 10.75 -16.40 -18.74
CA PRO A 2 10.57 -15.77 -17.43
C PRO A 2 9.44 -14.73 -17.45
N ALA A 3 8.85 -14.49 -16.29
CA ALA A 3 8.03 -13.32 -16.02
C ALA A 3 8.93 -12.16 -15.60
N PHE A 4 8.97 -11.08 -16.39
CA PHE A 4 9.80 -9.92 -16.11
C PHE A 4 9.18 -9.02 -15.04
N ILE A 5 10.01 -8.51 -14.14
CA ILE A 5 9.64 -7.60 -13.05
C ILE A 5 10.32 -6.26 -13.29
N CYS A 6 9.54 -5.18 -13.30
CA CYS A 6 10.08 -3.83 -13.38
C CYS A 6 10.89 -3.51 -12.10
N THR A 7 12.16 -3.13 -12.24
CA THR A 7 13.01 -2.85 -11.07
C THR A 7 12.62 -1.57 -10.31
N THR A 8 11.84 -0.67 -10.94
CA THR A 8 11.41 0.59 -10.33
C THR A 8 10.16 0.42 -9.47
N CYS A 9 9.11 -0.20 -10.00
CA CYS A 9 7.82 -0.33 -9.31
C CYS A 9 7.50 -1.75 -8.83
N GLY A 10 8.27 -2.75 -9.23
CA GLY A 10 8.07 -4.15 -8.81
C GLY A 10 6.92 -4.87 -9.49
N ALA A 11 6.22 -4.22 -10.43
CA ALA A 11 5.14 -4.85 -11.18
C ALA A 11 5.68 -5.91 -12.14
N GLN A 12 5.04 -7.07 -12.13
CA GLN A 12 5.40 -8.21 -12.97
C GLN A 12 4.53 -8.31 -14.23
N TYR A 13 5.12 -8.82 -15.31
CA TYR A 13 4.50 -8.99 -16.62
C TYR A 13 4.36 -10.48 -16.97
N PRO A 14 3.50 -10.82 -17.96
CA PRO A 14 3.39 -12.18 -18.47
C PRO A 14 4.74 -12.73 -18.94
N ASN A 15 4.83 -14.06 -19.00
CA ASN A 15 6.01 -14.75 -19.52
C ASN A 15 6.29 -14.34 -20.98
N SER A 16 7.53 -13.97 -21.29
CA SER A 16 7.98 -13.60 -22.63
C SER A 16 9.48 -13.89 -22.83
N ASP A 17 9.93 -13.91 -24.08
CA ASP A 17 11.37 -14.08 -24.40
C ASP A 17 12.18 -12.80 -24.19
N ALA A 18 11.51 -11.64 -24.21
CA ALA A 18 12.12 -10.33 -24.02
C ALA A 18 11.27 -9.47 -23.06
N PRO A 19 11.89 -8.56 -22.30
CA PRO A 19 11.14 -7.65 -21.43
C PRO A 19 10.20 -6.76 -22.25
N PRO A 20 9.08 -6.30 -21.66
CA PRO A 20 8.16 -5.43 -22.37
C PRO A 20 8.82 -4.07 -22.65
N GLN A 21 8.38 -3.40 -23.72
CA GLN A 21 8.96 -2.13 -24.18
C GLN A 21 8.84 -0.98 -23.18
N GLY A 22 7.98 -1.11 -22.17
CA GLY A 22 7.89 -0.18 -21.07
C GLY A 22 6.94 -0.67 -20.00
N CYS A 23 7.10 -0.14 -18.80
CA CYS A 23 6.23 -0.49 -17.69
C CYS A 23 4.95 0.38 -17.71
N LEU A 24 3.79 -0.28 -17.84
CA LEU A 24 2.45 0.29 -17.71
C LEU A 24 2.32 1.17 -16.46
N ILE A 25 2.81 0.68 -15.31
CA ILE A 25 2.76 1.41 -14.04
C ILE A 25 3.69 2.62 -14.06
N CYS A 26 4.95 2.46 -14.47
CA CYS A 26 5.92 3.57 -14.51
C CYS A 26 5.55 4.69 -15.50
N ARG A 27 4.77 4.35 -16.54
CA ARG A 27 4.27 5.31 -17.53
C ARG A 27 2.97 6.01 -17.09
N ASP A 28 2.34 5.57 -16.00
CA ASP A 28 1.23 6.30 -15.40
C ASP A 28 1.74 7.54 -14.65
N HIS A 29 0.99 8.63 -14.68
CA HIS A 29 1.34 9.91 -14.04
C HIS A 29 1.46 9.82 -12.50
N ARG A 30 1.06 8.70 -11.90
CA ARG A 30 1.23 8.45 -10.47
C ARG A 30 2.60 7.87 -10.12
N GLN A 31 3.37 7.49 -11.13
CA GLN A 31 4.73 6.95 -11.00
C GLN A 31 5.65 7.69 -11.98
N TYR A 32 6.85 7.17 -12.18
CA TYR A 32 7.82 7.67 -13.14
C TYR A 32 8.58 6.53 -13.80
N VAL A 33 9.08 6.78 -15.01
CA VAL A 33 10.13 5.98 -15.62
C VAL A 33 11.45 6.40 -14.99
N ASN A 34 12.22 5.44 -14.48
CA ASN A 34 13.51 5.72 -13.85
C ASN A 34 14.39 6.60 -14.78
N PRO A 35 15.01 7.68 -14.29
CA PRO A 35 15.85 8.55 -15.10
C PRO A 35 17.02 7.84 -15.80
N SER A 36 17.51 6.73 -15.25
CA SER A 36 18.53 5.86 -15.86
C SER A 36 17.96 4.89 -16.90
N GLY A 37 16.65 4.95 -17.18
CA GLY A 37 15.95 4.10 -18.13
C GLY A 37 15.14 2.98 -17.48
N GLN A 38 14.25 2.37 -18.28
CA GLN A 38 13.46 1.23 -17.85
C GLN A 38 14.35 -0.03 -17.73
N ALA A 39 14.36 -0.63 -16.55
CA ALA A 39 15.11 -1.87 -16.29
C ALA A 39 14.20 -2.98 -15.75
N TRP A 40 14.66 -4.21 -15.94
CA TRP A 40 13.91 -5.44 -15.71
C TRP A 40 14.76 -6.47 -14.99
N THR A 41 14.12 -7.27 -14.14
CA THR A 41 14.71 -8.44 -13.47
C THR A 41 13.73 -9.62 -13.54
N THR A 42 14.10 -10.75 -12.93
CA THR A 42 13.26 -11.94 -12.78
C THR A 42 13.36 -12.45 -11.35
N LEU A 43 12.41 -13.30 -10.93
CA LEU A 43 12.51 -13.97 -9.62
C LEU A 43 13.83 -14.75 -9.48
N GLU A 44 14.25 -15.45 -10.53
CA GLU A 44 15.51 -16.21 -10.56
C GLU A 44 16.72 -15.32 -10.31
N ALA A 45 16.82 -14.17 -10.97
CA ALA A 45 17.90 -13.22 -10.75
C ALA A 45 17.86 -12.64 -9.32
N MET A 46 16.67 -12.31 -8.82
CA MET A 46 16.50 -11.77 -7.46
C MET A 46 16.95 -12.75 -6.37
N ARG A 47 16.76 -14.07 -6.56
CA ARG A 47 17.15 -15.11 -5.57
C ARG A 47 18.64 -15.10 -5.23
N THR A 48 19.48 -14.56 -6.11
CA THR A 48 20.92 -14.48 -5.88
C THR A 48 21.33 -13.33 -4.96
N THR A 49 20.42 -12.36 -4.73
CA THR A 49 20.75 -11.07 -4.09
C THR A 49 19.76 -10.64 -3.02
N HIS A 50 18.57 -11.24 -2.96
CA HIS A 50 17.49 -10.84 -2.06
C HIS A 50 16.98 -12.01 -1.23
N PHE A 51 16.46 -11.69 -0.05
CA PHE A 51 15.67 -12.57 0.81
C PHE A 51 14.48 -11.81 1.40
N ASN A 52 13.49 -12.49 1.98
CA ASN A 52 12.40 -11.82 2.68
C ASN A 52 12.62 -11.82 4.20
N ALA A 53 12.45 -10.65 4.82
CA ALA A 53 12.44 -10.45 6.25
C ALA A 53 11.01 -10.49 6.81
N PHE A 54 10.85 -11.05 8.00
CA PHE A 54 9.57 -11.21 8.68
C PHE A 54 9.59 -10.46 10.02
N ARG A 55 8.53 -9.71 10.32
CA ARG A 55 8.34 -9.06 11.63
C ARG A 55 6.91 -9.20 12.10
N ARG A 56 6.73 -9.77 13.29
CA ARG A 56 5.42 -9.79 13.95
C ARG A 56 5.06 -8.38 14.39
N LEU A 57 3.89 -7.91 13.96
CA LEU A 57 3.38 -6.57 14.29
C LEU A 57 2.39 -6.61 15.45
N GLU A 58 1.54 -7.64 15.47
CA GLU A 58 0.66 -7.96 16.59
C GLU A 58 0.28 -9.45 16.55
N ARG A 59 -0.55 -9.91 17.50
CA ARG A 59 -1.09 -11.27 17.46
C ARG A 59 -1.93 -11.43 16.19
N GLY A 60 -1.52 -12.33 15.31
CA GLY A 60 -2.24 -12.59 14.07
C GLY A 60 -1.83 -11.71 12.89
N LEU A 61 -0.86 -10.80 13.04
CA LEU A 61 -0.36 -9.96 11.95
C LEU A 61 1.16 -10.05 11.81
N MET A 62 1.61 -10.48 10.63
CA MET A 62 3.02 -10.60 10.26
C MET A 62 3.31 -9.71 9.06
N GLY A 63 4.31 -8.83 9.16
CA GLY A 63 4.84 -8.14 7.98
C GLY A 63 5.91 -8.97 7.29
N ILE A 64 5.91 -8.94 5.96
CA ILE A 64 6.88 -9.61 5.09
C ILE A 64 7.43 -8.58 4.11
N GLY A 65 8.75 -8.37 4.07
CA GLY A 65 9.36 -7.40 3.16
C GLY A 65 10.70 -7.86 2.62
N THR A 66 11.00 -7.50 1.38
CA THR A 66 12.24 -7.91 0.69
C THR A 66 13.44 -7.11 1.19
N PHE A 67 14.57 -7.80 1.40
CA PHE A 67 15.85 -7.23 1.77
C PHE A 67 16.98 -7.71 0.81
N PRO A 68 17.84 -6.80 0.30
CA PRO A 68 17.73 -5.34 0.37
C PRO A 68 16.40 -4.82 -0.19
N ALA A 69 16.03 -3.57 0.14
CA ALA A 69 14.76 -3.03 -0.33
C ALA A 69 14.72 -3.05 -1.87
N PHE A 70 13.62 -3.57 -2.43
CA PHE A 70 13.41 -3.69 -3.87
C PHE A 70 12.25 -2.82 -4.33
N ALA A 71 12.38 -2.23 -5.53
CA ALA A 71 11.38 -1.33 -6.10
C ALA A 71 10.97 -0.21 -5.13
N ILE A 72 9.68 -0.08 -4.80
CA ILE A 72 9.19 0.95 -3.87
C ILE A 72 9.42 0.58 -2.39
N GLY A 73 10.00 -0.60 -2.11
CA GLY A 73 10.42 -1.02 -0.77
C GLY A 73 9.27 -1.36 0.18
N GLN A 74 8.09 -1.70 -0.35
CA GLN A 74 6.91 -2.02 0.43
C GLN A 74 7.03 -3.38 1.15
N ARG A 75 6.14 -3.60 2.11
CA ARG A 75 5.91 -4.91 2.75
C ARG A 75 4.50 -5.41 2.46
N ALA A 76 4.34 -6.72 2.40
CA ALA A 76 3.04 -7.39 2.49
C ALA A 76 2.69 -7.65 3.97
N LEU A 77 1.40 -7.80 4.25
CA LEU A 77 0.87 -8.07 5.58
C LEU A 77 0.07 -9.38 5.57
N LEU A 78 0.61 -10.41 6.23
CA LEU A 78 -0.06 -11.70 6.40
C LEU A 78 -0.91 -11.67 7.67
N LEU A 79 -2.22 -11.62 7.47
CA LEU A 79 -3.26 -11.72 8.50
C LEU A 79 -3.63 -13.18 8.71
N ARG A 80 -3.49 -13.65 9.96
CA ARG A 80 -3.77 -15.03 10.34
C ARG A 80 -5.15 -15.19 10.92
N ARG A 81 -5.89 -16.18 10.42
CA ARG A 81 -7.26 -16.49 10.81
C ARG A 81 -7.54 -17.99 10.80
N PRO A 82 -8.52 -18.49 11.57
CA PRO A 82 -8.92 -19.89 11.53
C PRO A 82 -9.41 -20.35 10.15
N GLU A 83 -10.07 -19.48 9.38
CA GLU A 83 -10.66 -19.83 8.07
C GLU A 83 -9.63 -19.79 6.92
N GLY A 84 -8.39 -19.38 7.21
CA GLY A 84 -7.31 -19.21 6.23
C GLY A 84 -6.72 -17.80 6.24
N ASN A 85 -5.41 -17.72 6.02
CA ASN A 85 -4.71 -16.44 6.10
C ASN A 85 -5.02 -15.56 4.87
N ILE A 86 -5.07 -14.24 5.08
CA ILE A 86 -5.14 -13.24 4.02
C ILE A 86 -3.77 -12.57 3.89
N LEU A 87 -3.28 -12.46 2.66
CA LEU A 87 -2.16 -11.58 2.36
C LEU A 87 -2.71 -10.24 1.86
N TRP A 88 -2.61 -9.21 2.70
CA TRP A 88 -2.91 -7.85 2.30
C TRP A 88 -1.68 -7.22 1.64
N ASP A 89 -1.89 -6.69 0.44
CA ASP A 89 -0.86 -6.27 -0.49
C ASP A 89 0.15 -7.38 -0.83
N CYS A 90 1.07 -7.11 -1.76
CA CYS A 90 2.08 -8.08 -2.17
C CYS A 90 3.45 -7.43 -2.39
N ILE A 91 4.49 -8.26 -2.37
CA ILE A 91 5.86 -7.92 -2.70
C ILE A 91 6.32 -8.73 -3.93
N SER A 92 7.32 -8.24 -4.63
CA SER A 92 7.76 -8.87 -5.88
C SER A 92 8.56 -10.15 -5.68
N PHE A 93 9.27 -10.30 -4.56
CA PHE A 93 10.18 -11.41 -4.35
C PHE A 93 9.51 -12.61 -3.66
N LEU A 94 9.70 -13.80 -4.23
CA LEU A 94 9.25 -15.06 -3.67
C LEU A 94 10.31 -16.15 -3.87
N ASP A 95 10.71 -16.78 -2.76
CA ASP A 95 11.66 -17.90 -2.72
C ASP A 95 11.10 -19.06 -1.88
N ASP A 96 11.77 -20.21 -1.97
CA ASP A 96 11.33 -21.45 -1.32
C ASP A 96 11.33 -21.33 0.21
N ALA A 97 12.23 -20.53 0.77
CA ALA A 97 12.29 -20.25 2.20
C ALA A 97 11.02 -19.48 2.66
N THR A 98 10.62 -18.45 1.91
CA THR A 98 9.37 -17.71 2.15
C THR A 98 8.16 -18.63 2.02
N VAL A 99 8.10 -19.45 0.97
CA VAL A 99 7.00 -20.42 0.77
C VAL A 99 6.90 -21.38 1.94
N THR A 100 8.03 -21.91 2.40
CA THR A 100 8.10 -22.82 3.55
C THR A 100 7.59 -22.17 4.82
N LEU A 101 8.06 -20.95 5.13
CA LEU A 101 7.66 -20.21 6.33
C LEU A 101 6.18 -19.85 6.32
N VAL A 102 5.66 -19.33 5.21
CA VAL A 102 4.24 -18.96 5.08
C VAL A 102 3.35 -20.20 5.12
N THR A 103 3.76 -21.32 4.51
CA THR A 103 3.05 -22.61 4.62
C THR A 103 2.96 -23.07 6.08
N ALA A 104 4.06 -23.00 6.83
CA ALA A 104 4.07 -23.33 8.26
C ALA A 104 3.17 -22.40 9.11
N LEU A 105 2.89 -21.19 8.63
CA LEU A 105 1.97 -20.23 9.26
C LEU A 105 0.50 -20.44 8.86
N GLY A 106 0.18 -21.42 8.02
CA GLY A 106 -1.17 -21.75 7.55
C GLY A 106 -1.42 -21.46 6.06
N GLY A 107 -0.38 -21.11 5.29
CA GLY A 107 -0.51 -20.79 3.86
C GLY A 107 -1.19 -19.44 3.62
N ILE A 108 -1.79 -19.28 2.44
CA ILE A 108 -2.57 -18.11 2.03
C ILE A 108 -3.87 -18.63 1.40
N ALA A 109 -5.01 -18.12 1.85
CA ALA A 109 -6.33 -18.43 1.31
C ALA A 109 -6.84 -17.35 0.35
N ALA A 110 -6.38 -16.11 0.50
CA ALA A 110 -6.66 -15.01 -0.43
C ALA A 110 -5.52 -13.98 -0.40
N ILE A 111 -5.27 -13.36 -1.55
CA ILE A 111 -4.43 -12.17 -1.69
C ILE A 111 -5.34 -11.01 -2.04
N VAL A 112 -5.21 -9.88 -1.34
CA VAL A 112 -6.03 -8.69 -1.59
C VAL A 112 -5.11 -7.50 -1.72
N THR A 113 -5.19 -6.78 -2.83
CA THR A 113 -4.28 -5.65 -3.09
C THR A 113 -5.02 -4.33 -2.89
N SER A 114 -4.38 -3.38 -2.21
CA SER A 114 -4.91 -2.04 -1.99
C SER A 114 -5.13 -1.29 -3.31
N HIS A 115 -4.16 -1.34 -4.21
CA HIS A 115 -4.15 -0.66 -5.52
C HIS A 115 -2.96 -1.15 -6.39
N PRO A 116 -2.84 -0.71 -7.67
CA PRO A 116 -1.91 -1.29 -8.65
C PRO A 116 -0.43 -1.37 -8.26
N HIS A 117 0.11 -0.43 -7.47
CA HIS A 117 1.52 -0.50 -7.04
C HIS A 117 1.82 -1.70 -6.14
N PHE A 118 0.82 -2.22 -5.43
CA PHE A 118 0.97 -3.30 -4.46
C PHE A 118 0.53 -4.66 -5.01
N ILE A 119 0.20 -4.76 -6.31
CA ILE A 119 -0.03 -6.05 -6.98
C ILE A 119 1.27 -6.85 -7.11
N ALA A 120 2.37 -6.16 -7.43
CA ALA A 120 3.71 -6.74 -7.52
C ALA A 120 3.77 -8.07 -8.32
N SER A 121 4.09 -9.18 -7.64
CA SER A 121 4.14 -10.54 -8.20
C SER A 121 3.00 -11.44 -7.68
N ALA A 122 1.84 -10.87 -7.31
CA ALA A 122 0.75 -11.60 -6.66
C ALA A 122 0.31 -12.90 -7.37
N VAL A 123 0.47 -12.98 -8.70
CA VAL A 123 0.20 -14.22 -9.46
C VAL A 123 1.16 -15.36 -9.05
N GLU A 124 2.45 -15.08 -8.89
CA GLU A 124 3.44 -16.08 -8.43
C GLU A 124 3.15 -16.53 -7.00
N TRP A 125 2.80 -15.58 -6.12
CA TRP A 125 2.36 -15.90 -4.76
C TRP A 125 1.11 -16.77 -4.78
N SER A 126 0.08 -16.39 -5.54
CA SER A 126 -1.14 -17.17 -5.69
C SER A 126 -0.85 -18.61 -6.10
N HIS A 127 -0.07 -18.80 -7.17
CA HIS A 127 0.26 -20.14 -7.68
C HIS A 127 1.05 -20.96 -6.67
N ALA A 128 1.98 -20.36 -5.93
CA ALA A 128 2.73 -21.02 -4.85
C ALA A 128 1.83 -21.45 -3.67
N PHE A 129 0.73 -20.74 -3.42
CA PHE A 129 -0.22 -21.04 -2.35
C PHE A 129 -1.56 -21.55 -2.89
N ARG A 130 -1.50 -22.65 -3.65
CA ARG A 130 -2.69 -23.40 -4.13
C ARG A 130 -3.64 -22.57 -4.99
N SER A 131 -3.11 -21.65 -5.79
CA SER A 131 -3.90 -20.76 -6.65
C SER A 131 -4.92 -19.93 -5.86
N ALA A 132 -4.51 -19.44 -4.68
CA ALA A 132 -5.35 -18.55 -3.86
C ALA A 132 -5.83 -17.34 -4.68
N PRO A 133 -7.11 -16.97 -4.65
CA PRO A 133 -7.63 -15.85 -5.43
C PRO A 133 -6.92 -14.54 -5.09
N VAL A 134 -6.63 -13.75 -6.12
CA VAL A 134 -6.07 -12.40 -6.04
C VAL A 134 -7.17 -11.39 -6.31
N TYR A 135 -7.61 -10.68 -5.27
CA TYR A 135 -8.65 -9.66 -5.38
C TYR A 135 -8.04 -8.30 -5.72
N VAL A 136 -8.47 -7.76 -6.85
CA VAL A 136 -8.11 -6.41 -7.34
C VAL A 136 -9.41 -5.65 -7.59
N HIS A 137 -9.48 -4.36 -7.26
CA HIS A 137 -10.67 -3.59 -7.56
C HIS A 137 -10.85 -3.43 -9.09
N GLY A 138 -12.07 -3.63 -9.61
CA GLY A 138 -12.35 -3.63 -11.05
C GLY A 138 -12.06 -2.31 -11.77
N MET A 139 -12.30 -1.17 -11.10
CA MET A 139 -11.86 0.16 -11.58
C MET A 139 -10.35 0.27 -11.88
N ASP A 140 -9.52 -0.59 -11.29
CA ASP A 140 -8.07 -0.58 -11.50
C ASP A 140 -7.60 -1.61 -12.54
N ARG A 141 -8.53 -2.36 -13.16
CA ARG A 141 -8.23 -3.44 -14.12
C ARG A 141 -7.25 -3.05 -15.22
N ARG A 142 -7.36 -1.84 -15.74
CA ARG A 142 -6.49 -1.34 -16.83
C ARG A 142 -5.04 -1.13 -16.40
N PHE A 143 -4.76 -1.14 -15.10
CA PHE A 143 -3.43 -0.98 -14.53
C PHE A 143 -2.78 -2.31 -14.12
N VAL A 144 -3.44 -3.45 -14.37
CA VAL A 144 -2.91 -4.78 -14.04
C VAL A 144 -2.03 -5.28 -15.19
N PRO A 145 -0.69 -5.37 -15.04
CA PRO A 145 0.17 -5.67 -16.18
C PRO A 145 0.20 -7.17 -16.54
N ARG A 146 0.02 -8.05 -15.55
CA ARG A 146 -0.09 -9.50 -15.73
C ARG A 146 -1.47 -9.96 -15.31
N LEU A 147 -2.31 -10.27 -16.29
CA LEU A 147 -3.59 -10.96 -16.08
C LEU A 147 -3.36 -12.46 -15.91
N ASP A 148 -4.17 -13.11 -15.08
CA ASP A 148 -4.14 -14.55 -14.79
C ASP A 148 -5.52 -15.01 -14.29
N PRO A 149 -5.96 -16.26 -14.52
CA PRO A 149 -7.24 -16.77 -14.02
C PRO A 149 -7.45 -16.68 -12.51
N VAL A 150 -6.37 -16.57 -11.72
CA VAL A 150 -6.49 -16.38 -10.26
C VAL A 150 -6.92 -14.96 -9.85
N ILE A 151 -6.92 -14.00 -10.79
CA ILE A 151 -7.33 -12.61 -10.50
C ILE A 151 -8.85 -12.47 -10.58
N THR A 152 -9.43 -12.07 -9.45
CA THR A 152 -10.84 -11.71 -9.34
C THR A 152 -10.97 -10.20 -9.22
N PHE A 153 -11.68 -9.59 -10.16
CA PHE A 153 -12.05 -8.19 -10.08
C PHE A 153 -13.31 -8.04 -9.22
N TRP A 154 -13.19 -7.37 -8.07
CA TRP A 154 -14.33 -7.03 -7.23
C TRP A 154 -14.83 -5.62 -7.54
N GLU A 155 -16.10 -5.35 -7.27
CA GLU A 155 -16.78 -4.10 -7.59
C GLU A 155 -17.57 -3.59 -6.37
N GLY A 156 -17.98 -2.32 -6.43
CA GLY A 156 -18.72 -1.67 -5.36
C GLY A 156 -17.81 -0.96 -4.35
N ASP A 157 -18.39 -0.52 -3.23
CA ASP A 157 -17.63 0.24 -2.23
C ASP A 157 -17.00 -0.65 -1.15
N THR A 158 -17.46 -1.90 -1.01
CA THR A 158 -16.94 -2.84 -0.02
C THR A 158 -16.86 -4.27 -0.55
N LEU A 159 -15.91 -5.04 -0.01
CA LEU A 159 -15.81 -6.49 -0.19
C LEU A 159 -15.64 -7.14 1.20
N ASP A 160 -16.59 -7.98 1.59
CA ASP A 160 -16.52 -8.76 2.83
C ASP A 160 -15.67 -10.02 2.63
N LEU A 161 -14.66 -10.20 3.49
CA LEU A 161 -13.77 -11.37 3.50
C LEU A 161 -14.09 -12.34 4.65
N GLY A 162 -15.18 -12.09 5.39
CA GLY A 162 -15.57 -12.80 6.60
C GLY A 162 -14.65 -12.52 7.80
N GLY A 163 -15.02 -13.01 8.98
CA GLY A 163 -14.18 -12.93 10.18
C GLY A 163 -13.96 -11.51 10.72
N GLY A 164 -14.85 -10.56 10.40
CA GLY A 164 -14.68 -9.15 10.76
C GLY A 164 -13.66 -8.42 9.89
N MET A 165 -13.37 -8.91 8.68
CA MET A 165 -12.50 -8.24 7.71
C MET A 165 -13.28 -7.71 6.52
N THR A 166 -13.22 -6.39 6.31
CA THR A 166 -13.90 -5.71 5.20
C THR A 166 -12.90 -4.88 4.41
N VAL A 167 -12.83 -5.08 3.10
CA VAL A 167 -12.11 -4.19 2.20
C VAL A 167 -13.02 -3.02 1.86
N ILE A 168 -12.50 -1.79 1.92
CA ILE A 168 -13.25 -0.56 1.69
C ILE A 168 -12.57 0.22 0.58
N ARG A 169 -13.31 0.53 -0.49
CA ARG A 169 -12.83 1.36 -1.58
C ARG A 169 -12.87 2.82 -1.16
N CYS A 170 -11.70 3.42 -1.02
CA CYS A 170 -11.53 4.83 -0.72
C CYS A 170 -11.39 5.70 -1.98
N GLY A 171 -10.81 5.14 -3.04
CA GLY A 171 -10.38 5.90 -4.22
C GLY A 171 -9.24 6.86 -3.90
N GLY A 172 -9.04 7.85 -4.78
CA GLY A 172 -8.02 8.89 -4.62
C GLY A 172 -6.71 8.54 -5.31
N HIS A 173 -5.83 7.80 -4.65
CA HIS A 173 -4.51 7.45 -5.21
C HIS A 173 -4.69 6.72 -6.56
N PHE A 174 -5.50 5.66 -6.57
CA PHE A 174 -6.12 5.08 -7.75
C PHE A 174 -7.65 5.08 -7.59
N PRO A 175 -8.43 4.98 -8.68
CA PRO A 175 -9.89 4.91 -8.58
C PRO A 175 -10.39 3.77 -7.69
N GLY A 176 -9.74 2.60 -7.76
CA GLY A 176 -10.02 1.43 -6.93
C GLY A 176 -9.19 1.34 -5.64
N SER A 177 -8.42 2.38 -5.28
CA SER A 177 -7.61 2.37 -4.06
C SER A 177 -8.45 2.04 -2.83
N SER A 178 -7.97 1.06 -2.07
CA SER A 178 -8.72 0.46 -0.98
C SER A 178 -7.88 0.32 0.28
N VAL A 179 -8.56 0.08 1.39
CA VAL A 179 -8.00 -0.31 2.68
C VAL A 179 -8.68 -1.56 3.18
N LEU A 180 -8.03 -2.31 4.07
CA LEU A 180 -8.66 -3.39 4.79
C LEU A 180 -8.93 -2.97 6.23
N HIS A 181 -10.19 -3.04 6.64
CA HIS A 181 -10.60 -2.95 8.03
C HIS A 181 -10.60 -4.35 8.66
N TRP A 182 -10.00 -4.46 9.85
CA TRP A 182 -10.01 -5.64 10.69
C TRP A 182 -10.61 -5.27 12.04
N GLU A 183 -11.86 -5.67 12.27
CA GLU A 183 -12.69 -5.26 13.40
C GLU A 183 -12.08 -5.61 14.77
N SER A 184 -11.57 -6.82 14.92
CA SER A 184 -11.00 -7.30 16.19
C SER A 184 -9.49 -7.07 16.31
N GLY A 185 -8.89 -6.34 15.36
CA GLY A 185 -7.45 -6.08 15.30
C GLY A 185 -7.00 -4.90 16.14
N GLY A 186 -5.72 -4.58 16.06
CA GLY A 186 -5.16 -3.37 16.64
C GLY A 186 -5.15 -3.36 18.17
N ALA A 187 -4.76 -2.21 18.72
CA ALA A 187 -4.58 -2.02 20.15
C ALA A 187 -5.85 -2.39 20.93
N GLY A 188 -5.73 -3.40 21.80
CA GLY A 188 -6.83 -3.86 22.65
C GLY A 188 -8.03 -4.46 21.90
N GLY A 189 -7.87 -4.86 20.64
CA GLY A 189 -9.00 -5.28 19.80
C GLY A 189 -9.91 -4.11 19.40
N GLY A 190 -9.34 -2.90 19.31
CA GLY A 190 -10.06 -1.67 18.98
C GLY A 190 -10.35 -1.46 17.50
N GLY A 191 -9.94 -2.40 16.64
CA GLY A 191 -10.00 -2.33 15.19
C GLY A 191 -8.68 -1.83 14.60
N ALA A 192 -8.34 -2.33 13.42
CA ALA A 192 -7.17 -1.90 12.65
C ALA A 192 -7.53 -1.59 11.19
N LEU A 193 -6.80 -0.65 10.59
CA LEU A 193 -6.75 -0.48 9.14
C LEU A 193 -5.40 -0.92 8.59
N LEU A 194 -5.39 -1.66 7.49
CA LEU A 194 -4.21 -1.90 6.67
C LEU A 194 -4.37 -1.08 5.39
N THR A 195 -3.47 -0.13 5.17
CA THR A 195 -3.75 0.98 4.25
C THR A 195 -2.84 1.05 3.02
N GLY A 196 -1.77 0.27 2.96
CA GLY A 196 -0.73 0.47 1.94
C GLY A 196 -0.23 1.92 2.00
N ASP A 197 -0.37 2.66 0.91
CA ASP A 197 -0.27 4.13 0.85
C ASP A 197 -1.58 4.85 0.47
N THR A 198 -2.72 4.15 0.36
CA THR A 198 -4.05 4.76 0.20
C THR A 198 -4.30 5.81 1.31
N LEU A 199 -3.85 5.49 2.53
CA LEU A 199 -3.60 6.46 3.60
C LEU A 199 -2.14 6.32 4.02
N GLN A 200 -1.30 7.26 3.62
CA GLN A 200 0.12 7.23 3.96
C GLN A 200 0.35 7.70 5.39
N VAL A 201 0.79 6.77 6.24
CA VAL A 201 1.34 7.12 7.55
C VAL A 201 2.70 7.80 7.36
N ARG A 202 2.89 8.95 7.99
CA ARG A 202 4.10 9.75 7.93
C ARG A 202 5.06 9.44 9.10
N PRO A 203 6.30 9.97 9.09
CA PRO A 203 7.27 9.65 10.15
C PRO A 203 6.78 10.07 11.54
N ASP A 204 6.05 11.20 11.60
CA ASP A 204 5.42 11.76 12.80
C ASP A 204 4.12 11.05 13.22
N LYS A 205 3.79 9.93 12.57
CA LYS A 205 2.59 9.12 12.79
C LYS A 205 1.27 9.82 12.46
N GLY A 206 1.32 11.00 11.82
CA GLY A 206 0.15 11.57 11.15
C GLY A 206 -0.11 10.91 9.79
N LEU A 207 -1.19 11.29 9.12
CA LEU A 207 -1.53 10.84 7.77
C LEU A 207 -1.35 11.96 6.74
N THR A 208 -1.14 11.56 5.49
CA THR A 208 -1.24 12.42 4.31
C THR A 208 -1.84 11.64 3.14
N PHE A 209 -2.34 12.36 2.15
CA PHE A 209 -3.13 11.82 1.06
C PHE A 209 -2.57 12.35 -0.26
N MET A 210 -2.23 11.50 -1.22
CA MET A 210 -1.59 11.95 -2.47
C MET A 210 -2.21 11.25 -3.68
N TYR A 211 -2.38 12.01 -4.75
CA TYR A 211 -2.67 11.43 -6.06
C TYR A 211 -1.43 10.66 -6.54
N SER A 212 -0.25 11.24 -6.35
CA SER A 212 1.04 10.61 -6.65
C SER A 212 2.05 10.94 -5.56
N TYR A 213 2.45 9.93 -4.78
CA TYR A 213 3.59 10.07 -3.87
C TYR A 213 4.91 10.27 -4.63
N PRO A 214 5.24 9.48 -5.68
CA PRO A 214 6.49 9.66 -6.41
C PRO A 214 6.68 11.04 -7.04
N ASN A 215 5.59 11.65 -7.54
CA ASN A 215 5.63 12.95 -8.20
C ASN A 215 5.17 14.10 -7.28
N MET A 216 4.93 13.82 -5.99
CA MET A 216 4.51 14.80 -4.99
C MET A 216 3.24 15.59 -5.38
N ILE A 217 2.27 14.91 -6.00
CA ILE A 217 0.99 15.51 -6.41
C ILE A 217 -0.08 15.22 -5.34
N PRO A 218 -0.63 16.25 -4.67
CA PRO A 218 -1.67 16.07 -3.65
C PRO A 218 -3.00 15.62 -4.26
N LEU A 219 -3.86 15.03 -3.42
CA LEU A 219 -5.28 14.90 -3.73
C LEU A 219 -5.99 16.23 -3.47
N ASP A 220 -7.07 16.46 -4.20
CA ASP A 220 -7.95 17.58 -3.95
C ASP A 220 -8.78 17.38 -2.67
N ALA A 221 -9.29 18.49 -2.13
CA ALA A 221 -10.06 18.51 -0.90
C ALA A 221 -11.34 17.66 -0.95
N ALA A 222 -12.03 17.61 -2.10
CA ALA A 222 -13.27 16.84 -2.22
C ALA A 222 -12.98 15.33 -2.18
N THR A 223 -11.88 14.90 -2.79
CA THR A 223 -11.44 13.50 -2.77
C THR A 223 -11.03 13.05 -1.36
N VAL A 224 -10.30 13.88 -0.61
CA VAL A 224 -9.94 13.56 0.79
C VAL A 224 -11.17 13.49 1.70
N ARG A 225 -12.16 14.37 1.51
CA ARG A 225 -13.44 14.30 2.24
C ARG A 225 -14.17 12.98 1.98
N ARG A 226 -14.36 12.61 0.71
CA ARG A 226 -15.02 11.34 0.35
C ARG A 226 -14.30 10.11 0.93
N LEU A 227 -12.97 10.11 0.89
CA LEU A 227 -12.17 9.05 1.52
C LEU A 227 -12.42 8.98 3.02
N ALA A 228 -12.47 10.12 3.71
CA ALA A 228 -12.75 10.17 5.15
C ALA A 228 -14.17 9.70 5.47
N ASP A 229 -15.15 10.13 4.69
CA ASP A 229 -16.56 9.74 4.84
C ASP A 229 -16.73 8.22 4.70
N ALA A 230 -16.04 7.59 3.74
CA ALA A 230 -16.08 6.14 3.52
C ALA A 230 -15.59 5.32 4.74
N LEU A 231 -14.70 5.89 5.55
CA LEU A 231 -14.14 5.23 6.74
C LEU A 231 -14.88 5.57 8.03
N THR A 232 -15.77 6.56 8.02
CA THR A 232 -16.55 6.99 9.20
C THR A 232 -17.34 5.84 9.87
N PRO A 233 -17.94 4.87 9.15
CA PRO A 233 -18.67 3.77 9.78
C PRO A 233 -17.79 2.77 10.56
N TYR A 234 -16.47 2.80 10.37
CA TYR A 234 -15.57 1.76 10.86
C TYR A 234 -14.77 2.26 12.05
N ARG A 235 -14.82 1.51 13.15
CA ARG A 235 -13.98 1.79 14.33
C ARG A 235 -12.58 1.20 14.14
N PHE A 236 -11.54 1.99 14.38
CA PHE A 236 -10.16 1.52 14.39
C PHE A 236 -9.29 2.33 15.36
N GLU A 237 -8.45 1.62 16.11
CA GLU A 237 -7.47 2.20 17.03
C GLU A 237 -6.06 2.20 16.44
N THR A 238 -5.78 1.36 15.44
CA THR A 238 -4.45 1.19 14.85
C THR A 238 -4.49 1.30 13.32
N ILE A 239 -3.45 1.87 12.71
CA ILE A 239 -3.23 1.86 11.25
C ILE A 239 -1.87 1.24 10.95
N TYR A 240 -1.85 0.26 10.05
CA TYR A 240 -0.65 -0.35 9.47
C TYR A 240 -0.49 0.05 8.00
N GLY A 241 0.51 0.87 7.70
CA GLY A 241 0.86 1.24 6.32
C GLY A 241 1.82 0.25 5.65
N GLY A 242 2.13 0.55 4.38
CA GLY A 242 2.91 -0.29 3.47
C GLY A 242 4.42 -0.41 3.75
N TRP A 243 4.97 0.22 4.78
CA TRP A 243 6.39 0.13 5.15
C TRP A 243 6.56 -0.06 6.66
N TRP A 244 7.73 -0.60 7.06
CA TRP A 244 8.01 -1.07 8.43
C TRP A 244 7.59 -0.10 9.54
N GLU A 245 8.02 1.15 9.44
CA GLU A 245 7.83 2.17 10.48
C GLU A 245 6.61 3.08 10.26
N ARG A 246 5.78 2.76 9.26
CA ARG A 246 4.59 3.53 8.87
C ARG A 246 3.36 2.96 9.57
N VAL A 247 3.33 3.13 10.89
CA VAL A 247 2.28 2.58 11.77
C VAL A 247 1.77 3.66 12.72
N VAL A 248 0.46 3.83 12.84
CA VAL A 248 -0.19 4.59 13.91
C VAL A 248 -0.64 3.58 14.97
N PRO A 249 0.03 3.49 16.13
CA PRO A 249 -0.18 2.38 17.06
C PRO A 249 -1.51 2.45 17.84
N VAL A 250 -1.98 3.65 18.18
CA VAL A 250 -3.18 3.89 19.00
C VAL A 250 -3.88 5.17 18.59
N ARG A 251 -5.17 5.33 18.93
CA ARG A 251 -5.99 6.53 18.66
C ARG A 251 -6.05 6.88 17.17
N ALA A 252 -5.97 5.88 16.31
CA ALA A 252 -5.85 6.08 14.87
C ALA A 252 -7.04 6.86 14.27
N GLY A 253 -8.27 6.66 14.78
CA GLY A 253 -9.43 7.47 14.38
C GLY A 253 -9.24 8.97 14.63
N GLN A 254 -8.75 9.36 15.81
CA GLN A 254 -8.45 10.76 16.12
C GLN A 254 -7.32 11.30 15.23
N VAL A 255 -6.23 10.53 15.09
CA VAL A 255 -5.09 10.90 14.24
C VAL A 255 -5.54 11.12 12.79
N MET A 256 -6.47 10.30 12.29
CA MET A 256 -7.05 10.46 10.97
C MET A 256 -7.84 11.76 10.87
N ALA A 257 -8.76 12.03 11.80
CA ALA A 257 -9.55 13.26 11.81
C ALA A 257 -8.65 14.52 11.82
N ASP A 258 -7.64 14.55 12.70
CA ASP A 258 -6.69 15.66 12.80
C ASP A 258 -5.87 15.83 11.51
N SER A 259 -5.46 14.70 10.91
CA SER A 259 -4.68 14.70 9.67
C SER A 259 -5.50 15.17 8.48
N VAL A 260 -6.76 14.75 8.36
CA VAL A 260 -7.71 15.22 7.35
C VAL A 260 -7.93 16.73 7.51
N ALA A 261 -8.25 17.19 8.72
CA ALA A 261 -8.48 18.62 8.97
C ALA A 261 -7.25 19.47 8.59
N ARG A 262 -6.05 19.04 9.00
CA ARG A 262 -4.81 19.74 8.62
C ARG A 262 -4.56 19.70 7.11
N TYR A 263 -4.77 18.56 6.46
CA TYR A 263 -4.55 18.41 5.03
C TYR A 263 -5.48 19.34 4.24
N LEU A 264 -6.77 19.37 4.59
CA LEU A 264 -7.77 20.22 3.94
C LEU A 264 -7.44 21.71 4.07
N ARG A 265 -6.97 22.17 5.24
CA ARG A 265 -6.47 23.53 5.40
C ARG A 265 -5.30 23.82 4.47
N ALA A 266 -4.37 22.87 4.33
CA ALA A 266 -3.20 23.06 3.48
C ALA A 266 -3.55 23.17 1.99
N VAL A 267 -4.34 22.24 1.45
CA VAL A 267 -4.72 22.28 0.03
C VAL A 267 -5.79 23.33 -0.27
N GLY A 268 -6.49 23.83 0.75
CA GLY A 268 -7.42 24.96 0.65
C GLY A 268 -6.77 26.34 0.73
N GLY A 269 -5.45 26.43 0.92
CA GLY A 269 -4.72 27.70 1.00
C GLY A 269 -4.70 28.35 2.40
N GLU A 270 -5.24 27.68 3.42
CA GLU A 270 -5.31 28.19 4.80
C GLU A 270 -4.07 27.85 5.64
N ALA A 271 -3.13 27.06 5.11
CA ALA A 271 -1.86 26.76 5.79
C ALA A 271 -0.82 27.90 5.70
N GLY A 272 -1.12 28.95 4.93
CA GLY A 272 -0.19 30.01 4.54
C GLY A 272 -0.17 31.24 5.43
N GLY A 273 -0.64 31.16 6.68
CA GLY A 273 -0.29 32.17 7.67
C GLY A 273 1.19 32.06 8.01
N TRP A 274 2.06 32.61 7.16
CA TRP A 274 3.42 32.92 7.58
C TRP A 274 3.26 33.85 8.78
N PRO A 275 3.84 33.56 9.96
CA PRO A 275 3.98 34.60 10.96
C PRO A 275 4.65 35.78 10.25
N ASP A 276 4.07 36.98 10.36
CA ASP A 276 4.65 38.19 9.78
C ASP A 276 6.16 38.13 10.00
N ALA A 277 6.93 38.26 8.92
CA ALA A 277 8.38 38.34 9.03
C ALA A 277 8.70 39.33 10.15
N PRO A 278 9.63 39.03 11.07
CA PRO A 278 9.96 39.96 12.13
C PRO A 278 10.22 41.32 11.50
N GLN A 279 9.40 42.31 11.89
CA GLN A 279 9.59 43.70 11.47
C GLN A 279 11.05 44.01 11.74
N PRO A 280 11.81 44.58 10.77
CA PRO A 280 13.17 45.00 11.05
C PRO A 280 13.10 45.90 12.29
N HIS A 281 13.83 45.50 13.33
CA HIS A 281 13.98 46.30 14.54
C HIS A 281 14.29 47.72 14.07
N GLY A 282 13.46 48.67 14.52
CA GLY A 282 13.68 50.08 14.26
C GLY A 282 15.13 50.40 14.55
N GLU A 283 15.77 51.08 13.61
CA GLU A 283 17.05 51.73 13.84
C GLU A 283 16.87 52.62 15.08
N GLU A 284 17.41 52.17 16.21
CA GLU A 284 17.75 53.05 17.31
C GLU A 284 18.82 54.00 16.76
N GLU A 285 18.37 55.18 16.33
CA GLU A 285 19.24 56.36 16.22
C GLU A 285 19.73 56.70 17.63
N ASP A 286 20.85 56.10 18.01
CA ASP A 286 21.78 56.67 18.97
C ASP A 286 23.08 56.96 18.22
N PHE A 287 23.20 58.20 17.71
CA PHE A 287 24.36 59.12 17.82
C PHE A 287 24.09 60.43 17.09
#